data_AF-A0A2N2Y253-F1
#
_entry.id   AF-A0A2N2Y253-F1
#
_cell.length_a   1.000
_cell.length_b   1.000
_cell.length_c   1.000
_cell.angle_alpha   90.00
_cell.angle_beta   90.00
_cell.angle_gamma   90.00
#
_symmetry.space_group_name_H-M   'P 1'
#
loop_
_entity.id
_entity.type
_entity.pdbx_description
1 polymer ?
#
loop_
_entity_poly.entity_id
_entity_poly.type
_entity_poly.pdbx_seq_one_letter_code
_entity_poly.pdbx_strand_id
1 'polypeptide(L)'
;LKKELNDDIQIVSVWPDSLKIEFSKSAVKKIPVNLLLTYTTGSQYISIRPPTSFPDSVTVIGPIHILDTITRLNTESIDLGVINTSSEGMLSMIADKNLRIIPPTVKYQVNLDRYTEKEFNLSPIIINVPDSVRIMFWPEKISVRLSVALSKFNEFDSRDINVFADFKKLGLNNKNLPLEINHLPEGVFNPIIFPSQIECNIQK
;
A
#
# COMPACT_ATOMS: atom_id res chain seq x y z
N LEU A 1 -7.44 -58.93 -13.91
CA LEU A 1 -8.87 -59.15 -13.56
C LEU A 1 -9.28 -60.58 -13.87
N LYS A 2 -9.44 -61.01 -15.13
CA LYS A 2 -9.82 -62.41 -15.43
C LYS A 2 -8.81 -63.47 -14.99
N LYS A 3 -7.53 -63.10 -14.84
CA LYS A 3 -6.43 -63.96 -14.35
C LYS A 3 -6.37 -64.12 -12.81
N GLU A 4 -7.11 -63.28 -12.08
CA GLU A 4 -7.10 -63.18 -10.61
C GLU A 4 -8.47 -63.55 -10.00
N LEU A 5 -9.40 -64.04 -10.83
CA LEU A 5 -10.77 -64.38 -10.46
C LEU A 5 -11.01 -65.85 -10.85
N ASN A 6 -11.73 -66.61 -10.01
CA ASN A 6 -12.10 -68.00 -10.28
C ASN A 6 -12.83 -68.13 -11.63
N ASP A 7 -12.61 -69.25 -12.33
CA ASP A 7 -13.12 -69.51 -13.67
C ASP A 7 -14.67 -69.51 -13.78
N ASP A 8 -15.38 -69.64 -12.65
CA ASP A 8 -16.84 -69.64 -12.58
C ASP A 8 -17.47 -68.23 -12.51
N ILE A 9 -16.65 -67.16 -12.54
CA ILE A 9 -17.15 -65.77 -12.43
C ILE A 9 -17.21 -65.11 -13.82
N GLN A 10 -18.42 -64.86 -14.31
CA GLN A 10 -18.67 -64.11 -15.52
C GLN A 10 -18.80 -62.61 -15.22
N ILE A 11 -17.86 -61.80 -15.70
CA ILE A 11 -17.95 -60.33 -15.62
C ILE A 11 -18.97 -59.86 -16.68
N VAL A 12 -20.13 -59.37 -16.24
CA VAL A 12 -21.25 -58.95 -17.11
C VAL A 12 -21.08 -57.51 -17.62
N SER A 13 -20.54 -56.62 -16.78
CA SER A 13 -20.19 -55.25 -17.17
C SER A 13 -19.21 -54.64 -16.18
N VAL A 14 -18.43 -53.67 -16.64
CA VAL A 14 -17.57 -52.83 -15.81
C VAL A 14 -17.96 -51.39 -16.13
N TRP A 15 -18.15 -50.55 -15.11
CA TRP A 15 -18.45 -49.14 -15.31
C TRP A 15 -17.68 -48.32 -14.27
N PRO A 16 -16.93 -47.29 -14.69
CA PRO A 16 -16.67 -46.86 -16.07
C PRO A 16 -15.66 -47.76 -16.80
N ASP A 17 -15.79 -47.87 -18.13
CA ASP A 17 -14.87 -48.62 -19.00
C ASP A 17 -13.46 -47.98 -19.10
N SER A 18 -13.33 -46.73 -18.68
CA SER A 18 -12.05 -46.03 -18.63
C SER A 18 -11.96 -45.13 -17.40
N LEU A 19 -10.80 -45.13 -16.76
CA LEU A 19 -10.42 -44.17 -15.74
C LEU A 19 -9.38 -43.23 -16.35
N LYS A 20 -9.76 -41.96 -16.56
CA LYS A 20 -8.81 -40.94 -17.03
C LYS A 20 -7.99 -40.45 -15.84
N ILE A 21 -6.76 -40.91 -15.72
CA ILE A 21 -5.79 -40.41 -14.73
C ILE A 21 -4.89 -39.40 -15.44
N GLU A 22 -5.01 -38.12 -15.08
CA GLU A 22 -4.12 -37.08 -15.62
C GLU A 22 -2.81 -37.04 -14.82
N PHE A 23 -1.77 -37.67 -15.37
CA PHE A 23 -0.42 -37.61 -14.83
C PHE A 23 0.19 -36.24 -15.13
N SER A 24 -0.02 -35.28 -14.22
CA SER A 24 0.69 -34.00 -14.27
C SER A 24 1.96 -34.06 -13.41
N LYS A 25 3.06 -33.51 -13.91
CA LYS A 25 4.26 -33.31 -13.09
C LYS A 25 3.89 -32.32 -11.98
N SER A 26 3.99 -32.79 -10.73
CA SER A 26 3.84 -31.93 -9.56
C SER A 26 5.13 -31.12 -9.37
N ALA A 27 4.98 -29.84 -9.06
CA ALA A 27 6.07 -28.95 -8.74
C ALA A 27 5.81 -28.26 -7.38
N VAL A 28 6.86 -27.63 -6.84
CA VAL A 28 6.81 -26.86 -5.61
C VAL A 28 7.26 -25.43 -5.92
N LYS A 29 6.48 -24.44 -5.52
CA LYS A 29 6.77 -23.02 -5.76
C LYS A 29 6.53 -22.21 -4.49
N LYS A 30 7.43 -21.28 -4.17
CA LYS A 30 7.20 -20.27 -3.13
C LYS A 30 6.45 -19.08 -3.75
N ILE A 31 5.28 -18.75 -3.22
CA ILE A 31 4.40 -17.73 -3.80
C ILE A 31 4.12 -16.64 -2.74
N PRO A 32 4.26 -15.35 -3.08
CA PRO A 32 3.92 -14.24 -2.18
C PRO A 32 2.45 -14.25 -1.75
N VAL A 33 2.21 -13.88 -0.50
CA VAL A 33 0.87 -13.72 0.06
C VAL A 33 0.29 -12.37 -0.35
N ASN A 34 -0.99 -12.36 -0.71
CA ASN A 34 -1.79 -11.17 -0.94
C ASN A 34 -2.91 -11.11 0.11
N LEU A 35 -2.82 -10.15 1.03
CA LEU A 35 -3.82 -9.95 2.07
C LEU A 35 -5.06 -9.26 1.49
N LEU A 36 -6.20 -9.93 1.57
CA LEU A 36 -7.50 -9.34 1.25
C LEU A 36 -8.12 -8.83 2.55
N LEU A 37 -7.77 -7.61 2.95
CA LEU A 37 -8.34 -6.98 4.14
C LEU A 37 -8.73 -5.53 3.90
N THR A 38 -9.84 -5.14 4.49
CA THR A 38 -10.37 -3.76 4.46
C THR A 38 -10.51 -3.23 5.87
N TYR A 39 -10.24 -1.94 6.04
CA TYR A 39 -10.43 -1.23 7.29
C TYR A 39 -10.44 0.28 7.06
N THR A 40 -10.95 1.00 8.04
CA THR A 40 -10.80 2.44 8.21
C THR A 40 -10.17 2.70 9.57
N THR A 41 -9.42 3.79 9.69
CA THR A 41 -8.87 4.21 10.98
C THR A 41 -9.86 5.15 11.67
N GLY A 42 -9.98 5.04 12.99
CA GLY A 42 -10.74 6.03 13.74
C GLY A 42 -10.00 7.35 13.89
N SER A 43 -10.67 8.33 14.52
CA SER A 43 -10.12 9.67 14.69
C SER A 43 -8.80 9.62 15.46
N GLN A 44 -7.80 10.39 14.99
CA GLN A 44 -6.45 10.48 15.56
C GLN A 44 -5.52 9.27 15.32
N TYR A 45 -5.94 8.26 14.53
CA TYR A 45 -5.08 7.15 14.13
C TYR A 45 -4.79 7.17 12.63
N ILE A 46 -3.57 6.75 12.28
CA ILE A 46 -3.13 6.57 10.90
C ILE A 46 -2.34 5.26 10.75
N SER A 47 -2.44 4.65 9.57
CA SER A 47 -1.56 3.57 9.15
C SER A 47 -0.47 4.13 8.24
N ILE A 48 0.77 4.19 8.74
CA ILE A 48 1.92 4.69 7.96
C ILE A 48 2.49 3.64 7.00
N ARG A 49 2.13 2.37 7.18
CA ARG A 49 2.63 1.23 6.40
C ARG A 49 1.48 0.32 5.99
N PRO A 50 1.57 -0.34 4.82
CA PRO A 50 0.56 -1.30 4.42
C PRO A 50 0.50 -2.46 5.42
N PRO A 51 -0.67 -3.12 5.55
CA PRO A 51 -0.79 -4.37 6.29
C PRO A 51 0.23 -5.40 5.82
N THR A 52 0.73 -6.20 6.76
CA THR A 52 1.77 -7.21 6.50
C THR A 52 1.28 -8.60 6.88
N SER A 53 1.83 -9.61 6.22
CA SER A 53 1.58 -11.02 6.53
C SER A 53 2.85 -11.71 7.02
N PHE A 54 2.68 -12.68 7.91
CA PHE A 54 3.74 -13.56 8.36
C PHE A 54 3.27 -15.04 8.28
N PRO A 55 3.91 -15.88 7.46
CA PRO A 55 4.98 -15.54 6.51
C PRO A 55 4.49 -14.64 5.36
N ASP A 56 5.43 -13.91 4.71
CA ASP A 56 5.17 -13.06 3.54
C ASP A 56 4.91 -13.85 2.24
N SER A 57 5.16 -15.16 2.31
CA SER A 57 5.12 -16.09 1.20
C SER A 57 4.87 -17.50 1.72
N VAL A 58 4.15 -18.29 0.94
CA VAL A 58 3.78 -19.68 1.26
C VAL A 58 4.33 -20.64 0.23
N THR A 59 4.53 -21.88 0.63
CA THR A 59 4.90 -22.96 -0.28
C THR A 59 3.64 -23.56 -0.88
N VAL A 60 3.56 -23.62 -2.21
CA VAL A 60 2.43 -24.17 -2.95
C VAL A 60 2.92 -25.36 -3.77
N ILE A 61 2.20 -26.48 -3.64
CA ILE A 61 2.50 -27.76 -4.29
C ILE A 61 1.31 -28.13 -5.16
N GLY A 62 1.56 -28.48 -6.42
CA GLY A 62 0.48 -28.80 -7.37
C GLY A 62 0.98 -29.01 -8.79
N PRO A 63 0.06 -29.15 -9.77
CA PRO A 63 0.42 -29.31 -11.18
C PRO A 63 1.18 -28.10 -11.72
N ILE A 64 2.29 -28.33 -12.43
CA ILE A 64 3.17 -27.26 -12.92
C ILE A 64 2.42 -26.21 -13.77
N HIS A 65 1.52 -26.64 -14.65
CA HIS A 65 0.74 -25.75 -15.51
C HIS A 65 -0.20 -24.81 -14.73
N ILE A 66 -0.63 -25.20 -13.52
CA ILE A 66 -1.41 -24.32 -12.64
C ILE A 66 -0.47 -23.38 -11.90
N LEU A 67 0.60 -23.92 -11.30
CA LEU A 67 1.57 -23.13 -10.51
C LEU A 67 2.25 -22.02 -11.32
N ASP A 68 2.46 -22.23 -12.61
CA ASP A 68 3.09 -21.23 -13.50
C ASP A 68 2.18 -20.01 -13.73
N THR A 69 0.86 -20.16 -13.62
CA THR A 69 -0.10 -19.04 -13.78
C THR A 69 -0.23 -18.18 -12.51
N ILE A 70 0.18 -18.71 -11.35
CA ILE A 70 -0.01 -18.04 -10.05
C ILE A 70 1.20 -17.19 -9.71
N THR A 71 0.96 -15.87 -9.58
CA THR A 71 1.98 -14.88 -9.18
C THR A 71 1.86 -14.47 -7.72
N ARG A 72 0.65 -14.50 -7.16
CA ARG A 72 0.33 -14.22 -5.75
C ARG A 72 -0.83 -15.10 -5.30
N LEU A 73 -0.89 -15.39 -4.01
CA LEU A 73 -1.96 -16.19 -3.42
C LEU A 73 -2.75 -15.37 -2.42
N ASN A 74 -4.08 -15.35 -2.58
CA ASN A 74 -4.96 -14.54 -1.74
C ASN A 74 -5.25 -15.24 -0.41
N THR A 75 -5.39 -14.44 0.64
CA THR A 75 -6.09 -14.88 1.86
C THR A 75 -7.59 -14.82 1.67
N GLU A 76 -8.34 -15.44 2.59
CA GLU A 76 -9.73 -15.09 2.83
C GLU A 76 -9.87 -13.59 3.08
N SER A 77 -11.01 -13.04 2.65
CA SER A 77 -11.32 -11.63 2.82
C SER A 77 -11.81 -11.37 4.24
N ILE A 78 -11.31 -10.30 4.86
CA ILE A 78 -11.79 -9.82 6.15
C ILE A 78 -12.04 -8.31 6.12
N ASP A 79 -13.13 -7.87 6.72
CA ASP A 79 -13.37 -6.47 7.00
C ASP A 79 -13.22 -6.23 8.50
N LEU A 80 -12.25 -5.39 8.88
CA LEU A 80 -11.99 -5.03 10.27
C LEU A 80 -12.83 -3.83 10.72
N GLY A 81 -13.59 -3.20 9.81
CA GLY A 81 -14.39 -2.03 10.11
C GLY A 81 -13.55 -0.81 10.51
N VAL A 82 -13.93 -0.15 11.61
CA VAL A 82 -13.16 0.99 12.17
C VAL A 82 -12.22 0.47 13.26
N ILE A 83 -10.92 0.60 13.04
CA ILE A 83 -9.90 0.23 14.02
C ILE A 83 -9.29 1.47 14.68
N ASN A 84 -9.21 1.44 16.01
CA ASN A 84 -8.63 2.49 16.85
C ASN A 84 -7.31 2.06 17.49
N THR A 85 -6.84 0.86 17.20
CA THR A 85 -5.56 0.31 17.65
C THR A 85 -5.02 -0.62 16.58
N SER A 86 -3.73 -0.97 16.66
CA SER A 86 -3.17 -2.05 15.85
C SER A 86 -3.99 -3.34 16.01
N SER A 87 -4.11 -4.09 14.92
CA SER A 87 -4.89 -5.32 14.86
C SER A 87 -4.06 -6.45 14.25
N GLU A 88 -4.21 -7.64 14.79
CA GLU A 88 -3.57 -8.84 14.28
C GLU A 88 -4.51 -10.04 14.40
N GLY A 89 -4.28 -11.05 13.56
CA GLY A 89 -5.05 -12.28 13.60
C GLY A 89 -4.59 -13.26 12.54
N MET A 90 -5.30 -14.37 12.42
CA MET A 90 -5.00 -15.41 11.43
C MET A 90 -5.99 -15.34 10.27
N LEU A 91 -5.51 -15.50 9.04
CA LEU A 91 -6.33 -15.65 7.85
C LEU A 91 -5.95 -16.94 7.12
N SER A 92 -6.95 -17.65 6.62
CA SER A 92 -6.73 -18.82 5.77
C SER A 92 -6.34 -18.41 4.37
N MET A 93 -5.53 -19.23 3.70
CA MET A 93 -5.20 -19.06 2.29
C MET A 93 -6.32 -19.64 1.44
N ILE A 94 -6.70 -18.94 0.36
CA ILE A 94 -7.64 -19.47 -0.64
C ILE A 94 -6.89 -20.48 -1.50
N ALA A 95 -7.31 -21.74 -1.43
CA ALA A 95 -6.71 -22.87 -2.15
C ALA A 95 -7.61 -23.34 -3.30
N ASP A 96 -7.04 -23.52 -4.49
CA ASP A 96 -7.66 -24.39 -5.49
C ASP A 96 -7.58 -25.85 -4.99
N LYS A 97 -8.58 -26.68 -5.30
CA LYS A 97 -8.63 -28.11 -4.91
C LYS A 97 -7.39 -28.89 -5.38
N ASN A 98 -6.74 -28.44 -6.45
CA ASN A 98 -5.56 -29.08 -7.02
C ASN A 98 -4.23 -28.60 -6.39
N LEU A 99 -4.29 -27.70 -5.40
CA LEU A 99 -3.13 -27.10 -4.77
C LEU A 99 -3.08 -27.40 -3.27
N ARG A 100 -1.89 -27.75 -2.79
CA ARG A 100 -1.59 -27.84 -1.36
C ARG A 100 -0.73 -26.65 -0.94
N ILE A 101 -1.19 -25.90 0.05
CA ILE A 101 -0.53 -24.69 0.54
C ILE A 101 0.02 -24.92 1.95
N ILE A 102 1.25 -24.48 2.19
CA ILE A 102 1.96 -24.65 3.46
C ILE A 102 2.68 -23.34 3.81
N PRO A 103 2.37 -22.69 4.95
CA PRO A 103 1.25 -22.99 5.84
C PRO A 103 -0.12 -22.65 5.22
N PRO A 104 -1.21 -23.34 5.61
CA PRO A 104 -2.56 -23.06 5.11
C PRO A 104 -3.17 -21.76 5.67
N THR A 105 -2.57 -21.21 6.71
CA THR A 105 -2.95 -19.95 7.35
C THR A 105 -1.74 -19.06 7.53
N VAL A 106 -1.97 -17.75 7.54
CA VAL A 106 -0.95 -16.73 7.76
C VAL A 106 -1.43 -15.75 8.81
N LYS A 107 -0.50 -15.17 9.58
CA LYS A 107 -0.81 -14.08 10.50
C LYS A 107 -0.85 -12.77 9.73
N TYR A 108 -1.92 -11.98 9.85
CA TYR A 108 -1.93 -10.60 9.39
C TYR A 108 -1.58 -9.65 10.53
N GLN A 109 -0.99 -8.51 10.19
CA GLN A 109 -0.70 -7.43 11.12
C GLN A 109 -0.98 -6.07 10.47
N VAL A 110 -1.86 -5.30 11.09
CA VAL A 110 -2.16 -3.90 10.77
C VAL A 110 -1.63 -3.05 11.92
N ASN A 111 -0.65 -2.19 11.64
CA ASN A 111 -0.05 -1.32 12.63
C ASN A 111 -0.62 0.09 12.50
N LEU A 112 -1.23 0.59 13.56
CA LEU A 112 -1.67 1.97 13.64
C LEU A 112 -0.72 2.79 14.52
N ASP A 113 -0.57 4.04 14.15
CA ASP A 113 0.08 5.06 14.97
C ASP A 113 -0.93 6.16 15.27
N ARG A 114 -0.75 6.81 16.42
CA ARG A 114 -1.45 8.05 16.71
C ARG A 114 -0.78 9.17 15.93
N TYR A 115 -1.52 10.20 15.57
CA TYR A 115 -0.94 11.40 14.98
C TYR A 115 -1.33 12.65 15.75
N THR A 116 -0.51 13.70 15.60
CA THR A 116 -0.76 15.02 16.16
C THR A 116 -0.47 16.09 15.10
N GLU A 117 -0.95 17.31 15.35
CA GLU A 117 -0.67 18.43 14.47
C GLU A 117 0.64 19.11 14.90
N LYS A 118 1.44 19.52 13.92
CA LYS A 118 2.66 20.31 14.11
C LYS A 118 2.59 21.52 13.17
N GLU A 119 2.96 22.68 13.69
CA GLU A 119 2.91 23.94 12.95
C GLU A 119 4.32 24.54 12.86
N PHE A 120 4.67 24.99 11.66
CA PHE A 120 5.94 25.62 11.35
C PHE A 120 5.73 27.00 10.74
N ASN A 121 6.62 27.94 11.08
CA ASN A 121 6.70 29.23 10.40
C ASN A 121 7.85 29.17 9.39
N LEU A 122 7.51 29.09 8.11
CA LEU A 122 8.48 28.89 7.01
C LEU A 122 8.51 30.11 6.08
N SER A 123 9.65 30.35 5.45
CA SER A 123 9.75 31.35 4.37
C SER A 123 9.65 30.64 3.01
N PRO A 124 8.67 30.98 2.17
CA PRO A 124 8.54 30.38 0.84
C PRO A 124 9.72 30.65 -0.07
N ILE A 125 10.02 29.70 -0.95
CA ILE A 125 11.07 29.82 -1.97
C ILE A 125 10.43 30.07 -3.33
N ILE A 126 10.76 31.18 -3.99
CA ILE A 126 10.31 31.41 -5.37
C ILE A 126 11.29 30.72 -6.32
N ILE A 127 10.78 29.87 -7.19
CA ILE A 127 11.54 29.17 -8.23
C ILE A 127 11.25 29.74 -9.62
N ASN A 128 12.14 29.47 -10.58
CA ASN A 128 12.01 29.90 -11.97
C ASN A 128 11.96 31.43 -12.18
N VAL A 129 12.60 32.21 -11.31
CA VAL A 129 12.74 33.67 -11.46
C VAL A 129 13.79 33.95 -12.55
N PRO A 130 13.49 34.77 -13.58
CA PRO A 130 14.49 35.19 -14.56
C PRO A 130 15.58 36.07 -13.94
N ASP A 131 16.82 35.95 -14.41
CA ASP A 131 17.96 36.73 -13.91
C ASP A 131 17.81 38.26 -14.08
N SER A 132 16.90 38.68 -14.97
CA SER A 132 16.63 40.09 -15.29
C SER A 132 15.65 40.78 -14.35
N VAL A 133 15.14 40.10 -13.33
CA VAL A 133 14.11 40.65 -12.44
C VAL A 133 14.38 40.27 -10.99
N ARG A 134 14.15 41.25 -10.10
CA ARG A 134 14.17 41.03 -8.65
C ARG A 134 12.73 40.95 -8.15
N ILE A 135 12.44 39.97 -7.29
CA ILE A 135 11.10 39.79 -6.72
C ILE A 135 11.17 39.98 -5.23
N MET A 136 10.25 40.78 -4.71
CA MET A 136 9.91 40.82 -3.29
C MET A 136 8.51 40.26 -3.14
N PHE A 137 8.24 39.57 -2.03
CA PHE A 137 6.93 38.98 -1.81
C PHE A 137 6.45 39.17 -0.38
N TRP A 138 5.14 39.08 -0.21
CA TRP A 138 4.49 39.22 1.08
C TRP A 138 3.39 38.15 1.25
N PRO A 139 3.27 37.52 2.43
CA PRO A 139 4.16 37.64 3.60
C PRO A 139 5.49 36.90 3.43
N GLU A 140 6.53 37.36 4.15
CA GLU A 140 7.85 36.71 4.16
C GLU A 140 7.85 35.38 4.94
N LYS A 141 6.92 35.22 5.88
CA LYS A 141 6.69 34.01 6.65
C LYS A 141 5.24 33.55 6.51
N ILE A 142 5.08 32.26 6.36
CA ILE A 142 3.79 31.57 6.30
C ILE A 142 3.72 30.53 7.40
N SER A 143 2.50 30.21 7.81
CA SER A 143 2.23 29.07 8.68
C SER A 143 1.98 27.82 7.83
N VAL A 144 2.66 26.73 8.16
CA VAL A 144 2.41 25.40 7.63
C VAL A 144 2.03 24.49 8.78
N ARG A 145 0.76 24.09 8.80
CA ARG A 145 0.26 23.07 9.72
C ARG A 145 0.22 21.73 9.00
N LEU A 146 0.62 20.67 9.68
CA LEU A 146 0.64 19.33 9.12
C LEU A 146 0.34 18.31 10.21
N SER A 147 -0.08 17.12 9.81
CA SER A 147 -0.26 15.98 10.71
C SER A 147 0.97 15.10 10.68
N VAL A 148 1.37 14.60 11.85
CA VAL A 148 2.55 13.76 12.02
C VAL A 148 2.22 12.56 12.88
N ALA A 149 2.57 11.37 12.39
CA ALA A 149 2.60 10.15 13.18
C ALA A 149 3.53 10.31 14.40
N LEU A 150 3.07 9.96 15.60
CA LEU A 150 3.82 10.20 16.84
C LEU A 150 5.17 9.48 16.85
N SER A 151 5.27 8.29 16.25
CA SER A 151 6.55 7.58 16.09
C SER A 151 7.57 8.37 15.26
N LYS A 152 7.13 9.28 14.39
CA LYS A 152 7.94 10.11 13.50
C LYS A 152 8.09 11.57 13.96
N PHE A 153 7.52 11.93 15.12
CA PHE A 153 7.43 13.31 15.58
C PHE A 153 8.79 14.04 15.69
N ASN A 154 9.82 13.30 16.09
CA ASN A 154 11.19 13.80 16.29
C ASN A 154 12.13 13.49 15.12
N GLU A 155 11.66 12.85 14.05
CA GLU A 155 12.50 12.42 12.93
C GLU A 155 12.67 13.50 11.83
N PHE A 156 11.93 14.60 11.90
CA PHE A 156 12.02 15.69 10.92
C PHE A 156 11.78 17.06 11.58
N ASP A 157 12.29 18.10 10.91
CA ASP A 157 12.07 19.49 11.28
C ASP A 157 11.71 20.40 10.10
N SER A 158 11.67 21.71 10.34
CA SER A 158 11.32 22.73 9.34
C SER A 158 12.17 22.68 8.07
N ARG A 159 13.42 22.18 8.15
CA ARG A 159 14.36 22.12 7.03
C ARG A 159 14.02 21.02 6.03
N ASP A 160 13.23 20.03 6.46
CA ASP A 160 12.77 18.93 5.62
C ASP A 160 11.50 19.29 4.83
N ILE A 161 10.96 20.50 5.03
CA ILE A 161 9.74 20.99 4.38
C ILE A 161 10.09 22.19 3.49
N ASN A 162 9.96 22.01 2.19
CA ASN A 162 10.14 23.09 1.22
C ASN A 162 8.78 23.53 0.68
N VAL A 163 8.40 24.76 1.01
CA VAL A 163 7.26 25.44 0.39
C VAL A 163 7.80 26.34 -0.71
N PHE A 164 7.22 26.23 -1.90
CA PHE A 164 7.67 27.01 -3.05
C PHE A 164 6.52 27.66 -3.81
N ALA A 165 6.86 28.72 -4.54
CA ALA A 165 6.01 29.39 -5.51
C ALA A 165 6.71 29.37 -6.87
N ASP A 166 6.01 28.90 -7.91
CA ASP A 166 6.56 28.89 -9.27
C ASP A 166 6.27 30.22 -9.97
N PHE A 167 7.31 31.00 -10.27
CA PHE A 167 7.19 32.26 -10.96
C PHE A 167 6.52 32.13 -12.34
N LYS A 168 6.65 30.98 -13.02
CA LYS A 168 6.00 30.75 -14.32
C LYS A 168 4.47 30.76 -14.23
N LYS A 169 3.91 30.61 -13.03
CA LYS A 169 2.46 30.67 -12.78
C LYS A 169 1.96 32.10 -12.54
N LEU A 170 2.86 33.10 -12.56
CA LEU A 170 2.48 34.50 -12.39
C LEU A 170 1.71 34.99 -13.63
N GLY A 171 0.46 35.38 -13.43
CA GLY A 171 -0.37 35.95 -14.51
C GLY A 171 0.02 37.39 -14.82
N LEU A 172 -0.16 37.83 -16.07
CA LEU A 172 0.13 39.21 -16.50
C LEU A 172 -0.57 40.28 -15.64
N ASN A 173 -1.75 39.95 -15.10
CA ASN A 173 -2.57 40.83 -14.24
C ASN A 173 -2.71 40.30 -12.80
N ASN A 174 -2.06 39.18 -12.45
CA ASN A 174 -2.18 38.57 -11.12
C ASN A 174 -0.81 38.55 -10.44
N LYS A 175 -0.69 39.30 -9.35
CA LYS A 175 0.52 39.36 -8.53
C LYS A 175 0.62 38.22 -7.52
N ASN A 176 -0.41 37.39 -7.40
CA ASN A 176 -0.42 36.31 -6.43
C ASN A 176 0.16 35.02 -7.00
N LEU A 177 1.05 34.39 -6.26
CA LEU A 177 1.56 33.06 -6.54
C LEU A 177 1.01 32.04 -5.54
N PRO A 178 0.41 30.93 -6.01
CA PRO A 178 0.02 29.85 -5.13
C PRO A 178 1.26 29.17 -4.54
N LEU A 179 1.14 28.73 -3.29
CA LEU A 179 2.17 27.99 -2.59
C LEU A 179 1.94 26.48 -2.69
N GLU A 180 3.02 25.75 -2.89
CA GLU A 180 3.02 24.31 -3.11
C GLU A 180 4.11 23.62 -2.27
N ILE A 181 3.86 22.35 -1.92
CA ILE A 181 4.81 21.45 -1.25
C ILE A 181 4.96 20.21 -2.12
N ASN A 182 6.19 19.86 -2.50
CA ASN A 182 6.47 18.76 -3.43
C ASN A 182 6.56 17.42 -2.73
N HIS A 183 7.28 17.39 -1.60
CA HIS A 183 7.59 16.17 -0.87
C HIS A 183 7.40 16.39 0.62
N LEU A 184 6.82 15.38 1.27
CA LEU A 184 6.69 15.30 2.71
C LEU A 184 7.51 14.11 3.23
N PRO A 185 8.13 14.23 4.41
CA PRO A 185 8.80 13.11 5.06
C PRO A 185 7.84 11.93 5.35
N GLU A 186 8.39 10.73 5.58
CA GLU A 186 7.60 9.56 6.00
C GLU A 186 6.84 9.86 7.30
N GLY A 187 5.55 9.53 7.33
CA GLY A 187 4.70 9.76 8.49
C GLY A 187 4.18 11.20 8.64
N VAL A 188 4.43 12.08 7.66
CA VAL A 188 3.90 13.45 7.59
C VAL A 188 2.86 13.55 6.48
N PHE A 189 1.72 14.17 6.76
CA PHE A 189 0.58 14.23 5.84
C PHE A 189 -0.35 15.42 6.12
N ASN A 190 -1.34 15.63 5.24
CA ASN A 190 -2.34 16.70 5.32
C ASN A 190 -1.76 18.11 5.57
N PRO A 191 -0.83 18.59 4.72
CA PRO A 191 -0.30 19.94 4.88
C PRO A 191 -1.37 20.98 4.59
N ILE A 192 -1.44 22.01 5.43
CA ILE A 192 -2.30 23.18 5.31
C ILE A 192 -1.38 24.39 5.37
N ILE A 193 -1.40 25.18 4.30
CA ILE A 193 -0.57 26.38 4.15
C ILE A 193 -1.43 27.62 4.34
N PHE A 194 -1.01 28.53 5.22
CA PHE A 194 -1.70 29.78 5.48
C PHE A 194 -0.74 30.98 5.54
N PRO A 195 -0.94 32.02 4.70
CA PRO A 195 -1.86 32.06 3.55
C PRO A 195 -1.46 31.05 2.46
N SER A 196 -2.42 30.61 1.64
CA SER A 196 -2.18 29.64 0.54
C SER A 196 -1.50 30.24 -0.69
N GLN A 197 -1.32 31.56 -0.71
CA GLN A 197 -0.68 32.31 -1.79
C GLN A 197 0.09 33.50 -1.20
N ILE A 198 1.12 33.95 -1.93
CA ILE A 198 1.89 35.15 -1.63
C ILE A 198 1.66 36.20 -2.71
N GLU A 199 1.63 37.47 -2.33
CA GLU A 199 1.64 38.58 -3.27
C GLU A 199 3.09 38.92 -3.65
N CYS A 200 3.38 39.06 -4.94
CA CYS A 200 4.70 39.36 -5.47
C CYS A 200 4.77 40.75 -6.09
N ASN A 201 5.83 41.49 -5.77
CA ASN A 201 6.18 42.75 -6.39
C ASN A 201 7.48 42.59 -7.21
N ILE A 202 7.40 42.90 -8.50
CA ILE A 202 8.48 42.72 -9.47
C ILE A 202 9.21 44.05 -9.65
N GLN A 203 10.52 44.05 -9.42
CA GLN A 203 11.42 45.17 -9.68
C GLN A 203 12.33 44.82 -10.87
N LYS A 204 12.40 45.73 -11.83
CA LYS A 204 13.31 45.67 -12.99
C LYS A 204 14.62 46.39 -12.67
#